data_AF-A0A0G1NI99-F1
#
_entry.id   AF-A0A0G1NI99-F1
#
_cell.length_a   1.000
_cell.length_b   1.000
_cell.length_c   1.000
_cell.angle_alpha   90.00
_cell.angle_beta   90.00
_cell.angle_gamma   90.00
#
_symmetry.space_group_name_H-M   'P 1'
#
loop_
_entity.id
_entity.type
_entity.pdbx_description
1 polymer ?
#
loop_
_entity_poly.entity_id
_entity_poly.type
_entity_poly.pdbx_seq_one_letter_code
_entity_poly.pdbx_strand_id
1 'polypeptide(L)'
;MKKEKRQLLLIIFGIGFIFLPSLFGYFSGDDWAVMRTSQISSLPEFFNFFLAHTPQSLTFFRPLPQQLFFNLFGALFGLHPFPYYFFVLSCFLLSLYFLYRLARKIGFDHLQALLTVTVYGTAAANFARIYFLSAFQDVLLPLLVILSLLTFLDKRYWLFLLYFALALLSKETAVVTPFLLIALTLYLRKKNREEFR
;
A
#
# COMPACT_ATOMS: atom_id res chain seq x y z
N MET A 1 25.76 -6.28 5.60
CA MET A 1 24.65 -5.45 6.13
C MET A 1 24.70 -3.96 5.71
N LYS A 2 25.74 -3.15 6.01
CA LYS A 2 25.75 -1.72 5.60
C LYS A 2 25.69 -1.51 4.08
N LYS A 3 26.45 -2.28 3.31
CA LYS A 3 26.46 -2.24 1.83
C LYS A 3 25.09 -2.58 1.22
N GLU A 4 24.47 -3.67 1.69
CA GLU A 4 23.15 -4.13 1.22
C GLU A 4 22.06 -3.08 1.47
N LYS A 5 22.02 -2.49 2.67
CA LYS A 5 21.08 -1.41 3.00
C LYS A 5 21.28 -0.21 2.07
N ARG A 6 22.54 0.17 1.79
CA ARG A 6 22.85 1.25 0.85
C ARG A 6 22.34 0.94 -0.56
N GLN A 7 22.54 -0.28 -1.06
CA GLN A 7 22.06 -0.68 -2.39
C GLN A 7 20.53 -0.62 -2.48
N LEU A 8 19.82 -1.11 -1.46
CA LEU A 8 18.36 -1.00 -1.40
C LEU A 8 17.90 0.46 -1.44
N LEU A 9 18.51 1.32 -0.61
CA LEU A 9 18.16 2.75 -0.55
C LEU A 9 18.42 3.46 -1.88
N LEU A 10 19.51 3.14 -2.57
CA LEU A 10 19.80 3.67 -3.89
C LEU A 10 18.74 3.25 -4.92
N ILE A 11 18.29 1.99 -4.90
CA ILE A 11 17.22 1.52 -5.79
C ILE A 11 15.90 2.23 -5.47
N ILE A 12 15.52 2.30 -4.20
CA ILE A 12 14.28 2.99 -3.78
C ILE A 12 14.35 4.47 -4.16
N PHE A 13 15.49 5.13 -3.97
CA PHE A 13 15.68 6.52 -4.36
C PHE A 13 15.62 6.70 -5.88
N GLY A 14 16.25 5.82 -6.65
CA GLY A 14 16.17 5.82 -8.11
C GLY A 14 14.74 5.63 -8.63
N ILE A 15 13.97 4.73 -8.01
CA ILE A 15 12.55 4.54 -8.33
C ILE A 15 11.73 5.76 -7.93
N GLY A 16 11.99 6.33 -6.75
CA GLY A 16 11.37 7.58 -6.31
C GLY A 16 11.63 8.73 -7.29
N PHE A 17 12.83 8.79 -7.87
CA PHE A 17 13.18 9.77 -8.90
C PHE A 17 12.38 9.58 -10.19
N ILE A 18 12.13 8.32 -10.63
CA ILE A 18 11.28 8.02 -11.79
C ILE A 18 9.85 8.59 -11.59
N PHE A 19 9.31 8.47 -10.38
CA PHE A 19 7.96 8.93 -10.07
C PHE A 19 7.90 10.35 -9.51
N LEU A 20 9.04 11.04 -9.37
CA LEU A 20 9.09 12.41 -8.84
C LEU A 20 8.17 13.40 -9.56
N PRO A 21 7.96 13.32 -10.90
CA PRO A 21 7.04 14.23 -11.57
C PRO A 21 5.58 14.12 -11.11
N SER A 22 5.17 13.01 -10.48
CA SER A 22 3.81 12.86 -9.95
C SER A 22 3.48 13.89 -8.86
N LEU A 23 4.49 14.39 -8.14
CA LEU A 23 4.34 15.41 -7.10
C LEU A 23 3.79 16.74 -7.63
N PHE A 24 3.93 16.99 -8.92
CA PHE A 24 3.51 18.21 -9.60
C PHE A 24 2.25 18.01 -10.44
N GLY A 25 1.59 16.85 -10.31
CA GLY A 25 0.27 16.60 -10.87
C GLY A 25 -0.82 17.41 -10.17
N TYR A 26 -1.99 17.46 -10.80
CA TYR A 26 -3.21 18.04 -10.23
C TYR A 26 -4.31 16.99 -10.18
N PHE A 27 -5.32 17.21 -9.33
CA PHE A 27 -6.48 16.32 -9.23
C PHE A 27 -7.16 16.11 -10.59
N SER A 28 -7.52 14.87 -10.89
CA SER A 28 -8.04 14.48 -12.20
C SER A 28 -9.14 13.42 -12.09
N GLY A 29 -10.01 13.33 -13.11
CA GLY A 29 -11.02 12.28 -13.20
C GLY A 29 -11.87 12.12 -11.93
N ASP A 30 -11.89 10.90 -11.39
CA ASP A 30 -12.68 10.56 -10.21
C ASP A 30 -12.18 11.21 -8.91
N ASP A 31 -11.00 11.84 -8.89
CA ASP A 31 -10.48 12.53 -7.70
C ASP A 31 -11.48 13.57 -7.19
N TRP A 32 -12.16 14.26 -8.11
CA TRP A 32 -13.19 15.24 -7.80
C TRP A 32 -14.44 14.60 -7.21
N ALA A 33 -14.85 13.44 -7.72
CA ALA A 33 -16.01 12.72 -7.23
C ALA A 33 -15.76 12.19 -5.82
N VAL A 34 -14.60 11.57 -5.59
CA VAL A 34 -14.18 11.08 -4.27
C VAL A 34 -14.06 12.24 -3.29
N MET A 35 -13.41 13.34 -3.68
CA MET A 35 -13.25 14.50 -2.80
C MET A 35 -14.58 15.13 -2.40
N ARG A 36 -15.56 15.17 -3.32
CA ARG A 36 -16.91 15.67 -3.03
C ARG A 36 -17.66 14.76 -2.06
N THR A 37 -17.62 13.44 -2.24
CA THR A 37 -18.29 12.49 -1.35
C THR A 37 -17.57 12.32 -0.01
N SER A 38 -16.32 12.74 0.09
CA SER A 38 -15.52 12.72 1.32
C SER A 38 -15.73 13.94 2.22
N GLN A 39 -16.52 14.93 1.80
CA GLN A 39 -16.84 16.08 2.65
C GLN A 39 -17.81 15.67 3.76
N ILE A 40 -17.54 16.15 4.97
CA ILE A 40 -18.42 15.97 6.13
C ILE A 40 -18.86 17.34 6.64
N SER A 41 -20.14 17.47 6.98
CA SER A 41 -20.69 18.67 7.61
C SER A 41 -20.75 18.55 9.14
N SER A 42 -20.63 17.32 9.65
CA SER A 42 -20.72 17.00 11.07
C SER A 42 -19.85 15.80 11.43
N LEU A 43 -19.38 15.71 12.68
CA LEU A 43 -18.56 14.59 13.15
C LEU A 43 -19.24 13.21 13.01
N PRO A 44 -20.56 13.05 13.21
CA PRO A 44 -21.23 11.77 13.00
C PRO A 44 -21.13 11.25 11.55
N GLU A 45 -21.06 12.14 10.55
CA GLU A 45 -20.89 11.74 9.14
C GLU A 45 -19.56 11.04 8.88
N PHE A 46 -18.56 11.21 9.73
CA PHE A 46 -17.30 10.47 9.64
C PHE A 46 -17.52 8.94 9.69
N PHE A 47 -18.49 8.48 10.49
CA PHE A 47 -18.79 7.05 10.59
C PHE A 47 -19.43 6.51 9.31
N ASN A 48 -20.06 7.37 8.49
CA ASN A 48 -20.66 6.97 7.21
C ASN A 48 -19.62 6.46 6.20
N PHE A 49 -18.35 6.83 6.36
CA PHE A 49 -17.27 6.31 5.51
C PHE A 49 -17.17 4.78 5.61
N PHE A 50 -17.46 4.23 6.78
CA PHE A 50 -17.34 2.80 7.08
C PHE A 50 -18.66 2.04 6.93
N LEU A 51 -19.69 2.69 6.39
CA LEU A 51 -21.01 2.11 6.16
C LEU A 51 -21.34 2.10 4.66
N ALA A 52 -22.06 1.06 4.22
CA ALA A 52 -22.59 1.01 2.86
C ALA A 52 -23.86 1.86 2.73
N HIS A 53 -24.15 2.34 1.52
CA HIS A 53 -25.39 3.06 1.17
C HIS A 53 -25.64 4.37 1.93
N THR A 54 -24.58 5.14 2.19
CA THR A 54 -24.64 6.48 2.79
C THR A 54 -24.43 7.58 1.73
N PRO A 55 -24.72 8.86 2.02
CA PRO A 55 -24.41 9.96 1.09
C PRO A 55 -22.92 10.06 0.72
N GLN A 56 -22.05 9.59 1.61
CA GLN A 56 -20.59 9.52 1.43
C GLN A 56 -20.13 8.20 0.77
N SER A 57 -21.07 7.30 0.46
CA SER A 57 -20.75 6.04 -0.20
C SER A 57 -20.44 6.23 -1.69
N LEU A 58 -19.42 5.52 -2.14
CA LEU A 58 -19.05 5.41 -3.55
C LEU A 58 -19.49 4.03 -4.06
N THR A 59 -19.39 3.82 -5.37
CA THR A 59 -19.68 2.53 -6.01
C THR A 59 -18.89 1.38 -5.38
N PHE A 60 -17.67 1.66 -4.90
CA PHE A 60 -16.82 0.69 -4.22
C PHE A 60 -16.57 1.09 -2.77
N PHE A 61 -16.67 0.13 -1.86
CA PHE A 61 -16.41 0.34 -0.43
C PHE A 61 -14.90 0.37 -0.15
N ARG A 62 -14.30 1.56 -0.14
CA ARG A 62 -12.85 1.78 0.05
C ARG A 62 -12.55 2.93 1.03
N PRO A 63 -13.06 2.86 2.28
CA PRO A 63 -13.02 3.97 3.24
C PRO A 63 -11.65 4.58 3.46
N LEU A 64 -10.58 3.78 3.53
CA LEU A 64 -9.26 4.30 3.88
C LEU A 64 -8.60 5.12 2.77
N PRO A 65 -8.36 4.58 1.56
CA PRO A 65 -7.67 5.30 0.50
C PRO A 65 -8.54 6.34 -0.21
N GLN A 66 -9.86 6.28 -0.05
CA GLN A 66 -10.79 7.23 -0.67
C GLN A 66 -11.31 8.20 0.38
N GLN A 67 -12.36 7.84 1.13
CA GLN A 67 -13.06 8.77 2.00
C GLN A 67 -12.16 9.41 3.07
N LEU A 68 -11.48 8.59 3.88
CA LEU A 68 -10.63 9.07 4.96
C LEU A 68 -9.45 9.88 4.44
N PHE A 69 -8.78 9.40 3.38
CA PHE A 69 -7.65 10.08 2.77
C PHE A 69 -8.03 11.47 2.23
N PHE A 70 -9.06 11.55 1.38
CA PHE A 70 -9.47 12.83 0.79
C PHE A 70 -10.09 13.78 1.80
N ASN A 71 -10.83 13.27 2.79
CA ASN A 71 -11.36 14.08 3.88
C ASN A 71 -10.24 14.71 4.72
N LEU A 72 -9.32 13.88 5.22
CA LEU A 72 -8.23 14.34 6.10
C LEU A 72 -7.31 15.31 5.37
N PHE A 73 -6.87 14.97 4.16
CA PHE A 73 -5.99 15.84 3.39
C PHE A 73 -6.71 17.10 2.92
N GLY A 74 -8.01 17.01 2.61
CA GLY A 74 -8.82 18.18 2.24
C GLY A 74 -8.96 19.17 3.40
N ALA A 75 -9.17 18.65 4.61
CA ALA A 75 -9.23 19.48 5.81
C ALA A 75 -7.88 20.13 6.17
N LEU A 76 -6.76 19.43 5.95
CA LEU A 76 -5.42 19.91 6.31
C LEU A 76 -4.75 20.78 5.24
N PHE A 77 -4.98 20.48 3.96
CA PHE A 77 -4.22 21.03 2.84
C PHE A 77 -5.10 21.63 1.74
N GLY A 78 -6.44 21.51 1.84
CA GLY A 78 -7.36 22.00 0.83
C GLY A 78 -7.05 21.44 -0.56
N LEU A 79 -7.05 22.30 -1.58
CA LEU A 79 -6.77 21.92 -2.97
C LEU A 79 -5.27 22.01 -3.34
N HIS A 80 -4.37 22.00 -2.37
CA HIS A 80 -2.94 21.85 -2.67
C HIS A 80 -2.63 20.38 -2.96
N PRO A 81 -2.28 19.97 -4.20
CA PRO A 81 -2.14 18.55 -4.56
C PRO A 81 -0.84 17.93 -4.05
N PHE A 82 0.21 18.73 -3.83
CA PHE A 82 1.54 18.23 -3.48
C PHE A 82 1.55 17.30 -2.25
N PRO A 83 0.91 17.64 -1.10
CA PRO A 83 0.84 16.74 0.06
C PRO A 83 0.20 15.38 -0.25
N TYR A 84 -0.84 15.35 -1.09
CA TYR A 84 -1.55 14.12 -1.47
C TYR A 84 -0.62 13.18 -2.24
N TYR A 85 -0.01 13.69 -3.32
CA TYR A 85 0.93 12.91 -4.13
C TYR A 85 2.18 12.50 -3.35
N PHE A 86 2.69 13.39 -2.49
CA PHE A 86 3.82 13.08 -1.62
C PHE A 86 3.50 11.93 -0.67
N PHE A 87 2.31 11.90 -0.08
CA PHE A 87 1.89 10.80 0.79
C PHE A 87 1.74 9.49 0.02
N VAL A 88 1.05 9.50 -1.13
CA VAL A 88 0.89 8.31 -1.99
C VAL A 88 2.26 7.77 -2.42
N LEU A 89 3.16 8.63 -2.88
CA LEU A 89 4.52 8.25 -3.26
C LEU A 89 5.31 7.68 -2.07
N SER A 90 5.18 8.28 -0.88
CA SER A 90 5.81 7.78 0.34
C SER A 90 5.32 6.38 0.71
N CYS A 91 3.99 6.14 0.65
CA CYS A 91 3.41 4.82 0.85
C CYS A 91 3.94 3.80 -0.18
N PHE A 92 4.07 4.20 -1.45
CA PHE A 92 4.63 3.36 -2.49
C PHE A 92 6.09 3.00 -2.19
N LEU A 93 6.96 3.97 -1.87
CA LEU A 93 8.36 3.70 -1.54
C LEU A 93 8.52 2.85 -0.28
N LEU A 94 7.65 3.04 0.73
CA LEU A 94 7.59 2.17 1.90
C LEU A 94 7.22 0.74 1.51
N SER A 95 6.30 0.55 0.57
CA SER A 95 5.93 -0.78 0.08
C SER A 95 7.12 -1.49 -0.55
N LEU A 96 8.00 -0.78 -1.28
CA LEU A 96 9.24 -1.34 -1.84
C LEU A 96 10.20 -1.81 -0.76
N TYR A 97 10.36 -1.00 0.29
CA TYR A 97 11.19 -1.37 1.44
C TYR A 97 10.67 -2.64 2.14
N PHE A 98 9.36 -2.71 2.39
CA PHE A 98 8.79 -3.89 3.04
C PHE A 98 8.75 -5.11 2.12
N LEU A 99 8.60 -4.93 0.81
CA LEU A 99 8.72 -5.98 -0.19
C LEU A 99 10.11 -6.62 -0.16
N TYR A 100 11.16 -5.79 -0.11
CA TYR A 100 12.54 -6.29 0.10
C TYR A 100 12.65 -7.13 1.37
N ARG A 101 12.11 -6.62 2.48
CA ARG A 101 12.15 -7.33 3.77
C ARG A 101 11.40 -8.66 3.69
N LEU A 102 10.24 -8.70 3.05
CA LEU A 102 9.47 -9.92 2.86
C LEU A 102 10.26 -10.92 2.00
N ALA A 103 10.82 -10.48 0.87
CA ALA A 103 11.68 -11.30 0.01
C ALA A 103 12.87 -11.91 0.78
N ARG A 104 13.56 -11.12 1.60
CA ARG A 104 14.64 -11.63 2.45
C ARG A 104 14.14 -12.63 3.50
N LYS A 105 12.95 -12.42 4.05
CA LYS A 105 12.35 -13.28 5.08
C LYS A 105 11.84 -14.61 4.53
N ILE A 106 11.43 -14.66 3.26
CA ILE A 106 11.13 -15.92 2.56
C ILE A 106 12.40 -16.66 2.10
N GLY A 107 13.56 -16.04 2.31
CA GLY A 107 14.88 -16.60 2.07
C GLY A 107 15.38 -16.42 0.64
N PHE A 108 14.94 -15.37 -0.06
CA PHE A 108 15.64 -14.90 -1.26
C PHE A 108 16.99 -14.31 -0.84
N ASP A 109 18.01 -14.51 -1.66
CA ASP A 109 19.30 -13.85 -1.48
C ASP A 109 19.19 -12.32 -1.68
N HIS A 110 20.30 -11.60 -1.45
CA HIS A 110 20.28 -10.14 -1.52
C HIS A 110 19.94 -9.65 -2.93
N LEU A 111 20.54 -10.26 -3.96
CA LEU A 111 20.36 -9.87 -5.35
C LEU A 111 18.93 -10.17 -5.82
N GLN A 112 18.40 -11.36 -5.50
CA GLN A 112 17.03 -11.75 -5.79
C GLN A 112 16.01 -10.79 -5.16
N ALA A 113 16.25 -10.38 -3.91
CA ALA A 113 15.40 -9.41 -3.23
C ALA A 113 15.49 -8.01 -3.87
N LEU A 114 16.67 -7.56 -4.30
CA LEU A 114 16.82 -6.30 -5.05
C LEU A 114 16.12 -6.37 -6.40
N LEU A 115 16.28 -7.46 -7.15
CA LEU A 115 15.59 -7.67 -8.43
C LEU A 115 14.08 -7.66 -8.26
N THR A 116 13.55 -8.29 -7.21
CA THR A 116 12.12 -8.27 -6.88
C THR A 116 11.61 -6.83 -6.72
N VAL A 117 12.34 -6.01 -5.96
CA VAL A 117 12.01 -4.58 -5.74
C VAL A 117 12.11 -3.78 -7.02
N THR A 118 13.17 -3.97 -7.80
CA THR A 118 13.38 -3.25 -9.07
C THR A 118 12.26 -3.56 -10.04
N VAL A 119 11.99 -4.85 -10.32
CA VAL A 119 10.95 -5.28 -11.26
C VAL A 119 9.58 -4.79 -10.83
N TYR A 120 9.22 -4.94 -9.55
CA TYR A 120 7.95 -4.44 -9.05
C TYR A 120 7.89 -2.92 -9.12
N GLY A 121 8.93 -2.21 -8.69
CA GLY A 121 8.95 -0.76 -8.58
C GLY A 121 8.96 -0.04 -9.92
N THR A 122 9.66 -0.56 -10.93
CA THR A 122 9.71 0.04 -12.28
C THR A 122 8.60 -0.45 -13.20
N ALA A 123 7.68 -1.29 -12.72
CA ALA A 123 6.56 -1.77 -13.53
C ALA A 123 5.68 -0.61 -14.00
N ALA A 124 5.39 -0.56 -15.30
CA ALA A 124 4.57 0.49 -15.91
C ALA A 124 3.18 0.63 -15.26
N ALA A 125 2.64 -0.47 -14.71
CA ALA A 125 1.38 -0.47 -13.97
C ALA A 125 1.38 0.48 -12.75
N ASN A 126 2.53 0.82 -12.18
CA ASN A 126 2.61 1.76 -11.06
C ASN A 126 2.36 3.22 -11.47
N PHE A 127 2.51 3.55 -12.75
CA PHE A 127 2.24 4.91 -13.24
C PHE A 127 0.79 5.30 -12.96
N ALA A 128 -0.16 4.47 -13.38
CA ALA A 128 -1.58 4.72 -13.11
C ALA A 128 -1.90 4.78 -11.60
N ARG A 129 -1.20 3.98 -10.77
CA ARG A 129 -1.45 3.92 -9.31
C ARG A 129 -0.94 5.15 -8.55
N ILE A 130 0.11 5.80 -9.07
CA ILE A 130 0.78 6.92 -8.40
C ILE A 130 0.29 8.27 -8.94
N TYR A 131 0.01 8.37 -10.25
CA TYR A 131 -0.44 9.63 -10.87
C TYR A 131 -1.94 9.90 -10.70
N PHE A 132 -2.73 8.89 -10.32
CA PHE A 132 -4.16 9.02 -10.10
C PHE A 132 -4.50 8.78 -8.62
N LEU A 133 -4.88 9.82 -7.89
CA LEU A 133 -5.06 9.76 -6.43
C LEU A 133 -6.23 8.83 -6.04
N SER A 134 -7.27 8.77 -6.85
CA SER A 134 -8.40 7.84 -6.68
C SER A 134 -8.03 6.37 -6.93
N ALA A 135 -6.81 6.10 -7.39
CA ALA A 135 -6.23 4.77 -7.45
C ALA A 135 -5.36 4.43 -6.23
N PHE A 136 -5.34 5.28 -5.18
CA PHE A 136 -4.50 5.08 -4.00
C PHE A 136 -4.71 3.72 -3.31
N GLN A 137 -5.89 3.12 -3.43
CA GLN A 137 -6.14 1.74 -2.98
C GLN A 137 -5.13 0.73 -3.53
N ASP A 138 -4.64 0.93 -4.76
CA ASP A 138 -3.71 0.01 -5.42
C ASP A 138 -2.26 0.19 -4.97
N VAL A 139 -1.98 1.26 -4.21
CA VAL A 139 -0.70 1.49 -3.51
C VAL A 139 -0.81 1.05 -2.05
N LEU A 140 -1.91 1.41 -1.38
CA LEU A 140 -2.11 1.14 0.04
C LEU A 140 -2.36 -0.35 0.32
N LEU A 141 -3.13 -1.03 -0.55
CA LEU A 141 -3.40 -2.47 -0.44
C LEU A 141 -2.11 -3.31 -0.36
N PRO A 142 -1.19 -3.28 -1.35
CA PRO A 142 0.00 -4.12 -1.30
C PRO A 142 0.89 -3.80 -0.09
N LEU A 143 1.00 -2.53 0.31
CA LEU A 143 1.72 -2.14 1.53
C LEU A 143 1.12 -2.84 2.77
N LEU A 144 -0.19 -2.75 2.99
CA LEU A 144 -0.87 -3.35 4.14
C LEU A 144 -0.82 -4.88 4.11
N VAL A 145 -0.99 -5.50 2.94
CA VAL A 145 -0.86 -6.96 2.79
C VAL A 145 0.56 -7.43 3.12
N ILE A 146 1.60 -6.74 2.63
CA ILE A 146 2.99 -7.09 2.95
C ILE A 146 3.27 -6.94 4.46
N LEU A 147 2.79 -5.85 5.08
CA LEU A 147 2.92 -5.65 6.53
C LEU A 147 2.19 -6.74 7.33
N SER A 148 1.01 -7.14 6.89
CA SER A 148 0.24 -8.25 7.47
C SER A 148 1.07 -9.55 7.42
N LEU A 149 1.60 -9.92 6.24
CA LEU A 149 2.44 -11.11 6.09
C LEU A 149 3.72 -11.05 6.93
N LEU A 150 4.42 -9.91 6.94
CA LEU A 150 5.65 -9.72 7.72
C LEU A 150 5.40 -9.91 9.22
N THR A 151 4.35 -9.27 9.74
CA THR A 151 3.99 -9.35 11.17
C THR A 151 3.49 -10.73 11.57
N PHE A 152 2.78 -11.43 10.69
CA PHE A 152 2.45 -12.84 10.89
C PHE A 152 3.72 -13.70 11.02
N LEU A 153 4.67 -13.54 10.09
CA LEU A 153 5.94 -14.25 10.14
C LEU A 153 6.81 -13.85 11.37
N ASP A 154 6.60 -12.67 11.95
CA ASP A 154 7.22 -12.23 13.22
C ASP A 154 6.45 -12.74 14.46
N LYS A 155 5.43 -13.60 14.27
CA LYS A 155 4.53 -14.12 15.32
C LYS A 155 3.75 -13.02 16.06
N ARG A 156 3.60 -11.83 15.45
CA ARG A 156 2.85 -10.70 16.00
C ARG A 156 1.41 -10.72 15.45
N TYR A 157 0.63 -11.72 15.87
CA TYR A 157 -0.68 -12.01 15.27
C TYR A 157 -1.69 -10.86 15.39
N TRP A 158 -1.65 -10.09 16.48
CA TRP A 158 -2.51 -8.91 16.62
C TRP A 158 -2.23 -7.84 15.54
N LEU A 159 -0.95 -7.58 15.24
CA LEU A 159 -0.59 -6.66 14.17
C LEU A 159 -0.92 -7.23 12.79
N PHE A 160 -0.80 -8.54 12.60
CA PHE A 160 -1.27 -9.21 11.39
C PHE A 160 -2.76 -8.94 11.15
N LEU A 161 -3.61 -9.16 12.18
CA LEU A 161 -5.05 -8.92 12.10
C LEU A 161 -5.36 -7.44 11.85
N LEU A 162 -4.64 -6.53 12.52
CA LEU A 162 -4.78 -5.10 12.30
C LEU A 162 -4.50 -4.72 10.85
N TYR A 163 -3.34 -5.09 10.30
CA TYR A 163 -2.99 -4.75 8.91
C TYR A 163 -3.88 -5.46 7.90
N PHE A 164 -4.35 -6.68 8.20
CA PHE A 164 -5.31 -7.39 7.35
C PHE A 164 -6.67 -6.68 7.33
N ALA A 165 -7.18 -6.25 8.48
CA ALA A 165 -8.42 -5.48 8.56
C ALA A 165 -8.30 -4.14 7.81
N LEU A 166 -7.19 -3.42 7.98
CA LEU A 166 -6.92 -2.20 7.21
C LEU A 166 -6.81 -2.47 5.70
N ALA A 167 -6.25 -3.62 5.29
CA ALA A 167 -6.19 -4.00 3.89
C ALA A 167 -7.59 -4.24 3.31
N LEU A 168 -8.48 -4.90 4.06
CA LEU A 168 -9.90 -5.08 3.68
C LEU A 168 -10.64 -3.75 3.54
N LEU A 169 -10.38 -2.81 4.45
CA LEU A 169 -10.92 -1.45 4.38
C LEU A 169 -10.29 -0.60 3.25
N SER A 170 -9.22 -1.08 2.64
CA SER A 170 -8.59 -0.42 1.48
C SER A 170 -9.13 -0.95 0.17
N LYS A 171 -9.28 -2.28 0.04
CA LYS A 171 -9.83 -2.94 -1.14
C LYS A 171 -10.30 -4.36 -0.82
N GLU A 172 -11.45 -4.71 -1.34
CA GLU A 172 -12.11 -6.01 -1.21
C GLU A 172 -11.21 -7.20 -1.62
N THR A 173 -10.30 -7.00 -2.58
CA THR A 173 -9.34 -8.03 -3.03
C THR A 173 -8.35 -8.45 -1.94
N ALA A 174 -8.25 -7.71 -0.82
CA ALA A 174 -7.46 -8.11 0.34
C ALA A 174 -7.92 -9.45 0.95
N VAL A 175 -9.15 -9.91 0.68
CA VAL A 175 -9.68 -11.21 1.12
C VAL A 175 -8.78 -12.39 0.71
N VAL A 176 -7.90 -12.22 -0.28
CA VAL A 176 -6.92 -13.22 -0.73
C VAL A 176 -5.77 -13.41 0.28
N THR A 177 -5.55 -12.48 1.22
CA THR A 177 -4.42 -12.49 2.16
C THR A 177 -4.26 -13.79 2.97
N PRO A 178 -5.33 -14.40 3.54
CA PRO A 178 -5.21 -15.67 4.25
C PRO A 178 -4.72 -16.81 3.34
N PHE A 179 -5.11 -16.82 2.06
CA PHE A 179 -4.62 -17.81 1.10
C PHE A 179 -3.14 -17.60 0.77
N LEU A 180 -2.69 -16.35 0.65
CA LEU A 180 -1.26 -16.03 0.52
C LEU A 180 -0.46 -16.53 1.72
N LEU A 181 -1.00 -16.38 2.92
CA LEU A 181 -0.39 -16.85 4.16
C LEU A 181 -0.29 -18.38 4.22
N ILE A 182 -1.32 -19.10 3.77
CA ILE A 182 -1.28 -20.56 3.65
C ILE A 182 -0.19 -20.97 2.67
N ALA A 183 -0.18 -20.40 1.46
CA ALA A 183 0.82 -20.70 0.44
C ALA A 183 2.25 -20.42 0.94
N LEU A 184 2.44 -19.27 1.61
CA LEU A 184 3.70 -18.87 2.21
C LEU A 184 4.17 -19.85 3.29
N THR A 185 3.27 -20.30 4.17
CA THR A 185 3.59 -21.25 5.24
C THR A 185 3.96 -22.62 4.68
N LEU A 186 3.24 -23.09 3.65
CA LEU A 186 3.56 -24.34 2.96
C LEU A 186 4.93 -24.27 2.27
N TYR A 187 5.22 -23.14 1.59
CA TYR A 187 6.51 -22.90 0.95
C TYR A 187 7.67 -22.95 1.96
N LEU A 188 7.55 -22.22 3.07
CA LEU A 188 8.59 -22.19 4.10
C LEU A 188 8.78 -23.56 4.76
N ARG A 189 7.70 -24.31 5.00
CA ARG A 189 7.77 -25.68 5.54
C ARG A 189 8.50 -26.62 4.59
N LYS A 190 8.25 -26.52 3.28
CA LYS A 190 8.94 -27.33 2.27
C LYS A 190 10.43 -27.00 2.23
N LYS A 191 10.78 -25.71 2.17
CA LYS A 191 12.17 -25.24 2.14
C LYS A 191 12.97 -25.73 3.35
N ASN A 192 12.41 -25.57 4.56
CA ASN A 192 13.07 -26.05 5.77
C ASN A 192 13.32 -27.57 5.73
N ARG A 193 12.44 -28.37 5.11
CA ARG A 193 12.65 -29.83 5.00
C ARG A 193 13.77 -30.21 4.01
N GLU A 194 14.00 -29.40 2.99
CA GLU A 194 15.07 -29.63 2.00
C GLU A 194 16.45 -29.26 2.55
N GLU A 195 16.54 -28.26 3.45
CA GLU A 195 17.80 -27.88 4.11
C GLU A 195 18.32 -28.92 5.14
N PHE A 196 17.48 -29.87 5.59
CA PHE A 196 17.85 -30.93 6.55
C PHE A 196 18.00 -32.33 5.91
N ARG A 197 17.96 -32.44 4.58
CA ARG A 197 18.23 -33.67 3.83
C ARG A 197 19.59 -33.60 3.16
#